data_AF-A0A1S3I1F6-F1
#
_entry.id   AF-A0A1S3I1F6-F1
#
_cell.length_a   1.000
_cell.length_b   1.000
_cell.length_c   1.000
_cell.angle_alpha   90.00
_cell.angle_beta   90.00
_cell.angle_gamma   90.00
#
_symmetry.space_group_name_H-M   'P 1'
#
loop_
_entity.id
_entity.type
_entity.pdbx_description
1 polymer ?
#
loop_
_entity_poly.entity_id
_entity_poly.type
_entity_poly.pdbx_seq_one_letter_code
_entity_poly.pdbx_strand_id
1 'polypeptide(L)'
;MTELGVIAQGRLDHVFQADVPRLHELVEAIGATVCAGKKDTCQWSKWGECDAPCGGGIRIRTRGEESPCCDECLRKLDVQSCNRHACP
;
A
#
# COMPACT_ATOMS: atom_id res chain seq x y z
N MET A 1 21.12 -5.78 -27.37
CA MET A 1 21.85 -4.87 -26.46
C MET A 1 20.84 -3.95 -25.80
N THR A 2 20.94 -3.70 -24.49
CA THR A 2 20.06 -2.75 -23.79
C THR A 2 20.38 -1.32 -24.23
N GLU A 3 19.45 -0.38 -24.03
CA GLU A 3 19.69 1.05 -24.33
C GLU A 3 20.93 1.57 -23.58
N LEU A 4 21.08 1.19 -22.32
CA LEU A 4 22.27 1.51 -21.52
C LEU A 4 23.56 0.92 -22.12
N GLY A 5 23.50 -0.27 -22.73
CA GLY A 5 24.62 -0.86 -23.45
C GLY A 5 24.99 -0.10 -24.73
N VAL A 6 24.02 0.52 -25.40
CA VAL A 6 24.26 1.39 -26.57
C VAL A 6 24.90 2.71 -26.13
N ILE A 7 24.38 3.33 -25.06
CA ILE A 7 24.93 4.57 -24.49
C ILE A 7 26.37 4.37 -24.01
N ALA A 8 26.65 3.20 -23.42
CA ALA A 8 28.00 2.84 -22.97
C ALA A 8 28.93 2.36 -24.11
N GLN A 9 28.48 2.42 -25.38
CA GLN A 9 29.26 1.96 -26.53
C GLN A 9 29.78 0.52 -26.36
N GLY A 10 28.99 -0.35 -25.72
CA GLY A 10 29.37 -1.73 -25.43
C GLY A 10 30.26 -1.93 -24.19
N ARG A 11 30.66 -0.87 -23.48
CA ARG A 11 31.43 -0.95 -22.22
C ARG A 11 30.54 -1.28 -21.04
N LEU A 12 30.08 -2.53 -20.99
CA LEU A 12 29.11 -3.00 -19.99
C LEU A 12 29.66 -3.01 -18.55
N ASP A 13 30.98 -3.02 -18.38
CA ASP A 13 31.68 -2.88 -17.10
C ASP A 13 31.50 -1.50 -16.44
N HIS A 14 31.13 -0.50 -17.24
CA HIS A 14 30.78 0.85 -16.77
C HIS A 14 29.26 1.04 -16.59
N VAL A 15 28.46 0.01 -16.88
CA VAL A 15 27.01 0.06 -16.76
C VAL A 15 26.59 -0.69 -15.52
N PHE A 16 26.14 0.03 -14.51
CA PHE A 16 25.40 -0.57 -13.42
C PHE A 16 24.01 -0.96 -13.91
N GLN A 17 23.78 -2.26 -14.13
CA GLN A 17 22.45 -2.81 -14.36
C GLN A 17 21.94 -3.40 -13.04
N ALA A 18 20.91 -2.78 -12.47
CA ALA A 18 20.24 -3.35 -11.32
C ALA A 18 19.53 -4.65 -11.74
N ASP A 19 19.70 -5.71 -10.94
CA ASP A 19 18.96 -6.95 -11.08
C ASP A 19 17.56 -6.79 -10.48
N VAL A 20 16.73 -6.02 -11.17
CA VAL A 20 15.35 -5.73 -10.78
C VAL A 20 14.50 -7.01 -10.72
N PRO A 21 14.65 -8.00 -11.63
CA PRO A 21 13.93 -9.27 -11.51
C PRO A 21 14.22 -9.99 -10.19
N ARG A 22 15.49 -10.07 -9.78
CA ARG A 22 15.87 -10.67 -8.50
C ARG A 22 15.38 -9.86 -7.31
N LEU A 23 15.42 -8.53 -7.40
CA LEU A 23 14.86 -7.65 -6.38
C LEU A 23 13.35 -7.88 -6.22
N HIS A 24 12.63 -8.02 -7.33
CA HIS A 24 11.20 -8.29 -7.32
C HIS A 24 10.89 -9.66 -6.70
N GLU A 25 11.62 -10.71 -7.10
CA GLU A 25 11.50 -12.05 -6.51
C GLU A 25 11.73 -12.02 -4.98
N LEU A 26 12.73 -11.28 -4.53
CA LEU A 26 13.00 -11.10 -3.10
C LEU A 26 11.85 -10.38 -2.38
N VAL A 27 11.28 -9.32 -2.98
CA VAL A 27 10.16 -8.58 -2.40
C VAL A 27 8.91 -9.46 -2.29
N GLU A 28 8.62 -10.26 -3.32
CA GLU A 28 7.50 -11.21 -3.31
C GLU A 28 7.71 -12.31 -2.25
N ALA A 29 8.92 -12.86 -2.13
CA ALA A 29 9.25 -13.86 -1.13
C ALA A 29 9.13 -13.33 0.32
N ILE A 30 9.54 -12.09 0.55
CA ILE A 30 9.37 -11.41 1.84
C ILE A 30 7.87 -11.23 2.12
N GLY A 31 7.09 -10.76 1.15
CA GLY A 31 5.64 -10.62 1.26
C GLY A 31 4.96 -11.94 1.65
N ALA A 32 5.25 -13.01 0.91
CA ALA A 32 4.70 -14.33 1.17
C ALA A 32 5.07 -14.89 2.56
N THR A 33 6.30 -14.65 3.01
CA THR A 33 6.77 -15.09 4.34
C THR A 33 6.05 -14.32 5.46
N VAL A 34 5.87 -13.01 5.30
CA VAL A 34 5.15 -12.16 6.28
C VAL A 34 3.65 -12.50 6.30
N CYS A 35 3.08 -12.88 5.15
CA CYS A 35 1.68 -13.25 4.99
C CYS A 35 1.36 -14.71 5.29
N ALA A 36 2.35 -15.56 5.59
CA ALA A 36 2.14 -16.99 5.75
C ALA A 36 1.08 -17.29 6.83
N GLY A 37 0.01 -17.99 6.44
CA GLY A 37 -1.10 -18.34 7.34
C GLY A 37 -2.06 -17.17 7.65
N LYS A 38 -1.93 -16.04 6.97
CA LYS A 38 -2.82 -14.87 7.09
C LYS A 38 -3.68 -14.72 5.83
N LYS A 39 -4.85 -14.07 5.94
CA LYS A 39 -5.65 -13.70 4.76
C LYS A 39 -5.03 -12.52 4.01
N ASP A 40 -5.03 -12.60 2.67
CA ASP A 40 -4.50 -11.55 1.78
C ASP A 40 -5.31 -10.25 1.82
N THR A 41 -6.60 -10.33 2.14
CA THR A 41 -7.51 -9.18 2.20
C THR A 41 -8.14 -9.02 3.57
N CYS A 42 -7.90 -7.88 4.22
CA CYS A 42 -8.64 -7.49 5.43
C CYS A 42 -10.00 -6.92 5.07
N GLN A 43 -11.01 -7.27 5.86
CA GLN A 43 -12.27 -6.52 5.87
C GLN A 43 -12.02 -5.13 6.44
N TRP A 44 -12.64 -4.13 5.83
CA TRP A 44 -12.71 -2.79 6.42
C TRP A 44 -13.67 -2.82 7.61
N SER A 45 -13.33 -2.09 8.67
CA SER A 45 -14.30 -1.73 9.68
C SER A 45 -15.41 -0.86 9.07
N LYS A 46 -16.52 -0.77 9.80
CA LYS A 46 -17.55 0.22 9.48
C LYS A 46 -16.93 1.60 9.56
N TRP A 47 -17.43 2.52 8.75
CA TRP A 47 -17.10 3.94 8.93
C TRP A 47 -17.50 4.38 10.33
N GLY A 48 -16.60 5.10 11.00
CA GLY A 48 -16.94 5.85 12.20
C GLY A 48 -17.93 6.96 11.91
N GLU A 49 -18.46 7.54 12.97
CA GLU A 49 -19.29 8.74 12.90
C GLU A 49 -18.51 9.90 12.29
N CYS A 50 -19.24 10.84 11.68
CA CYS A 50 -18.64 12.10 11.23
C CYS A 50 -18.24 12.93 12.45
N ASP A 51 -17.07 13.56 12.41
CA ASP A 51 -16.59 14.45 13.47
C ASP A 51 -17.43 15.74 13.61
N ALA A 52 -18.08 16.17 12.54
CA ALA A 52 -18.97 17.32 12.49
C ALA A 52 -20.39 16.90 12.06
N PRO A 53 -21.45 17.35 12.76
CA PRO A 53 -22.82 17.01 12.37
C PRO A 53 -23.29 17.75 11.11
N CYS A 54 -22.71 18.92 10.81
CA CYS A 54 -22.98 19.78 9.64
C CYS A 54 -21.74 20.63 9.33
N GLY A 55 -21.76 21.39 8.24
CA GLY A 55 -20.68 22.31 7.86
C GLY A 55 -19.47 21.64 7.21
N GLY A 56 -19.55 20.32 6.98
CA GLY A 56 -18.44 19.50 6.52
C GLY A 56 -17.61 18.95 7.67
N GLY A 57 -17.33 17.65 7.60
CA GLY A 57 -16.48 16.92 8.54
C GLY A 57 -15.74 15.78 7.86
N ILE A 58 -15.05 14.97 8.64
CA ILE A 58 -14.39 13.74 8.24
C ILE A 58 -14.89 12.55 9.07
N ARG A 59 -14.92 11.39 8.43
CA ARG A 59 -15.11 10.09 9.06
C ARG A 59 -13.98 9.16 8.66
N ILE A 60 -13.71 8.20 9.52
CA ILE A 60 -12.55 7.34 9.43
C ILE A 60 -13.00 5.87 9.45
N ARG A 61 -12.29 5.02 8.71
CA ARG A 61 -12.35 3.56 8.89
C ARG A 61 -10.94 2.97 8.87
N THR A 62 -10.80 1.78 9.43
CA THR A 62 -9.56 1.03 9.56
C THR A 62 -9.74 -0.37 8.97
N ARG A 63 -8.67 -1.06 8.59
CA ARG A 63 -8.69 -2.50 8.29
C ARG A 63 -7.53 -3.19 8.96
N GLY A 64 -7.68 -4.49 9.23
CA GLY A 64 -6.63 -5.31 9.87
C GLY A 64 -6.73 -5.40 11.39
N GLU A 65 -7.90 -5.14 11.98
CA GLU A 65 -8.18 -5.43 13.40
C GLU A 65 -8.59 -6.90 13.62
N GLU A 66 -9.16 -7.55 12.59
CA GLU A 66 -9.48 -8.98 12.62
C GLU A 66 -8.24 -9.81 12.27
N SER A 67 -7.59 -10.38 13.29
CA SER A 67 -6.46 -11.31 13.12
C SER A 67 -6.94 -12.69 12.65
N PRO A 68 -6.20 -13.41 11.78
CA PRO A 68 -4.88 -13.09 11.21
C PRO A 68 -4.99 -12.65 9.74
N CYS A 69 -4.70 -11.37 9.47
CA CYS A 69 -4.64 -10.84 8.11
C CYS A 69 -3.27 -10.22 7.82
N CYS A 70 -2.81 -10.33 6.56
CA CYS A 70 -1.46 -9.90 6.20
C CYS A 70 -1.27 -8.38 6.17
N ASP A 71 -2.34 -7.57 6.18
CA ASP A 71 -2.18 -6.11 6.25
C ASP A 71 -1.75 -5.61 7.65
N GLU A 72 -1.41 -6.47 8.62
CA GLU A 72 -0.94 -6.01 9.94
C GLU A 72 0.34 -5.15 9.84
N CYS A 73 1.15 -5.34 8.80
CA CYS A 73 2.32 -4.50 8.50
C CYS A 73 1.95 -3.14 7.89
N LEU A 74 0.72 -2.96 7.41
CA LEU A 74 0.20 -1.74 6.80
C LEU A 74 -1.23 -1.52 7.29
N ARG A 75 -1.43 -1.24 8.60
CA ARG A 75 -2.73 -0.73 9.08
C ARG A 75 -3.18 0.42 8.17
N LYS A 76 -4.15 0.16 7.29
CA LYS A 76 -4.61 1.17 6.33
C LYS A 76 -5.71 1.97 7.00
N LEU A 77 -5.45 3.27 7.14
CA LEU A 77 -6.40 4.29 7.53
C LEU A 77 -7.04 4.85 6.26
N ASP A 78 -8.36 4.93 6.24
CA ASP A 78 -9.10 5.60 5.17
C ASP A 78 -9.91 6.75 5.79
N VAL A 79 -9.87 7.90 5.12
CA VAL A 79 -10.48 9.15 5.59
C VAL A 79 -11.37 9.69 4.49
N GLN A 80 -12.62 9.99 4.83
CA GLN A 80 -13.59 10.50 3.88
C GLN A 80 -14.33 11.70 4.46
N SER A 81 -14.59 12.71 3.63
CA SER A 81 -15.45 13.82 4.00
C SER A 81 -16.91 13.39 4.19
N CYS A 82 -17.59 13.96 5.17
CA CYS A 82 -19.00 13.73 5.48
C CYS A 82 -19.71 15.05 5.83
N ASN A 83 -21.04 14.99 5.98
CA ASN A 83 -21.88 16.08 6.49
C ASN A 83 -21.65 17.48 5.88
N ARG A 84 -21.51 17.53 4.54
CA ARG A 84 -21.26 18.79 3.78
C ARG A 84 -22.46 19.75 3.67
N HIS A 85 -23.57 19.45 4.34
CA HIS A 85 -24.73 20.34 4.35
C HIS A 85 -24.47 21.54 5.28
N ALA A 86 -25.10 22.69 5.02
CA ALA A 86 -24.96 23.87 5.86
C ALA A 86 -25.53 23.63 7.27
N CYS A 87 -24.96 24.30 8.26
CA CYS A 87 -25.50 24.31 9.61
C CYS A 87 -26.70 25.26 9.74
N PRO A 88 -27.64 24.99 10.67
CA PRO A 88 -28.76 25.88 10.98
C PRO A 88 -28.34 27.26 11.47
#